data_AF-A0A4Q3SN22-F1
#
_entry.id   AF-A0A4Q3SN22-F1
#
_cell.length_a   1.000
_cell.length_b   1.000
_cell.length_c   1.000
_cell.angle_alpha   90.00
_cell.angle_beta   90.00
_cell.angle_gamma   90.00
#
_symmetry.space_group_name_H-M   'P 1'
#
loop_
_entity.id
_entity.type
_entity.pdbx_description
1 polymer ?
#
loop_
_entity_poly.entity_id
_entity_poly.type
_entity_poly.pdbx_seq_one_letter_code
_entity_poly.pdbx_strand_id
1 'polypeptide(L)'
;MGADHKVAILGAGFAGLCMGLRLKAQGETSFVILEKADRVGGTWRENIYPGSGCDIPSHLYSYSFEPNPDWPEIYSAQPDILAYIDGVVEKHQLSDHIRFNSEVVGAAWDEAGGFWRIATASGGTVTAESFITAWGQLNRPKLPPIDGRDDFAGPAFH
;
A
#
# COMPACT_ATOMS: atom_id res chain seq x y z
N MET A 1 -13.04 -3.35 26.79
CA MET A 1 -11.68 -3.10 26.25
C MET A 1 -11.88 -2.32 24.97
N GLY A 2 -11.13 -1.22 24.79
CA GLY A 2 -11.19 -0.42 23.56
C GLY A 2 -10.41 -1.08 22.44
N ALA A 3 -10.46 -0.50 21.25
CA ALA A 3 -9.67 -0.96 20.11
C ALA A 3 -8.16 -0.79 20.33
N ASP A 4 -7.35 -1.61 19.66
CA ASP A 4 -5.87 -1.56 19.70
C ASP A 4 -5.32 -0.26 19.09
N HIS A 5 -6.03 0.26 18.08
CA HIS A 5 -5.67 1.47 17.34
C HIS A 5 -6.88 2.39 17.18
N LYS A 6 -6.64 3.69 16.99
CA LYS A 6 -7.69 4.58 16.49
C LYS A 6 -7.95 4.38 15.01
N VAL A 7 -6.89 4.18 14.21
CA VAL A 7 -7.02 4.04 12.76
C VAL A 7 -6.25 2.82 12.25
N ALA A 8 -6.92 1.95 11.50
CA ALA A 8 -6.28 0.95 10.68
C ALA A 8 -6.40 1.34 9.21
N ILE A 9 -5.30 1.22 8.47
CA ILE A 9 -5.20 1.57 7.05
C ILE A 9 -4.81 0.30 6.28
N LEU A 10 -5.56 -0.04 5.25
CA LEU A 10 -5.24 -1.18 4.37
C LEU A 10 -4.37 -0.72 3.20
N GLY A 11 -3.13 -1.22 3.14
CA GLY A 11 -2.19 -1.07 2.02
C GLY A 11 -1.13 0.00 2.24
N ALA A 12 0.12 -0.31 1.87
CA ALA A 12 1.28 0.60 1.94
C ALA A 12 1.73 1.07 0.54
N GLY A 13 0.76 1.39 -0.33
CA GLY A 13 0.96 2.19 -1.53
C GLY A 13 0.76 3.69 -1.27
N PHE A 14 0.81 4.50 -2.32
CA PHE A 14 0.68 5.97 -2.24
C PHE A 14 -0.46 6.46 -1.33
N ALA A 15 -1.67 5.92 -1.49
CA ALA A 15 -2.82 6.36 -0.69
C ALA A 15 -2.67 6.06 0.81
N GLY A 16 -2.24 4.84 1.17
CA GLY A 16 -2.11 4.45 2.58
C GLY A 16 -0.94 5.14 3.28
N LEU A 17 0.18 5.30 2.57
CA LEU A 17 1.33 6.06 3.06
C LEU A 17 0.98 7.54 3.24
N CYS A 18 0.29 8.16 2.28
CA CYS A 18 -0.21 9.53 2.42
C CYS A 18 -1.07 9.68 3.69
N MET A 19 -2.01 8.76 3.91
CA MET A 19 -2.86 8.79 5.10
C MET A 19 -2.04 8.69 6.39
N GLY A 20 -1.08 7.75 6.47
CA GLY A 20 -0.18 7.61 7.62
C GLY A 20 0.66 8.87 7.87
N LEU A 21 1.23 9.46 6.82
CA LEU A 21 1.99 10.72 6.90
C LEU A 21 1.12 11.88 7.42
N ARG A 22 -0.13 11.96 6.97
CA ARG A 22 -1.06 13.02 7.43
C ARG A 22 -1.50 12.82 8.88
N LEU A 23 -1.78 11.60 9.31
CA LEU A 23 -2.06 11.29 10.72
C LEU A 23 -0.87 11.70 11.61
N LYS A 24 0.33 11.26 11.24
CA LYS A 24 1.56 11.58 11.96
C LYS A 24 1.80 13.09 12.03
N ALA A 25 1.60 13.82 10.92
CA ALA A 25 1.72 15.27 10.88
C ALA A 25 0.70 16.01 11.77
N GLN A 26 -0.45 15.39 12.07
CA GLN A 26 -1.46 15.91 13.01
C GLN A 26 -1.20 15.48 14.46
N GLY A 27 -0.12 14.74 14.72
CA GLY A 27 0.21 14.24 16.06
C GLY A 27 -0.54 12.96 16.44
N GLU A 28 -1.31 12.36 15.54
CA GLU A 28 -1.94 11.07 15.77
C GLU A 28 -0.93 9.94 15.50
N THR A 29 -0.72 9.09 16.50
CA THR A 29 0.27 8.00 16.46
C THR A 29 -0.37 6.62 16.72
N SER A 30 -1.64 6.58 17.14
CA SER A 30 -2.43 5.36 17.32
C SER A 30 -3.02 4.91 15.99
N PHE A 31 -2.14 4.55 15.05
CA PHE A 31 -2.55 3.97 13.78
C PHE A 31 -1.61 2.86 13.32
N VAL A 32 -2.16 1.98 12.47
CA VAL A 32 -1.42 0.89 11.82
C VAL A 32 -1.77 0.82 10.34
N ILE A 33 -0.77 0.62 9.50
CA ILE A 33 -0.90 0.31 8.08
C ILE A 33 -0.66 -1.18 7.92
N LEU A 34 -1.64 -1.91 7.38
CA LEU A 34 -1.56 -3.34 7.13
C LEU A 34 -1.20 -3.56 5.65
N GLU A 35 -0.03 -4.10 5.38
CA GLU A 35 0.46 -4.40 4.03
C GLU A 35 0.63 -5.90 3.85
N LYS A 36 0.13 -6.44 2.73
CA LYS A 36 0.22 -7.87 2.42
C LYS A 36 1.65 -8.30 2.11
N ALA A 37 2.42 -7.43 1.47
CA ALA A 37 3.81 -7.70 1.10
C ALA A 37 4.79 -7.44 2.24
N ASP A 38 6.06 -7.74 2.00
CA ASP A 38 7.19 -7.54 2.90
C ASP A 38 7.77 -6.12 2.86
N ARG A 39 7.35 -5.29 1.90
CA ARG A 39 7.80 -3.89 1.73
C ARG A 39 6.73 -2.98 1.17
N VAL A 40 6.98 -1.67 1.25
CA VAL A 40 6.10 -0.62 0.71
C VAL A 40 6.14 -0.54 -0.83
N GLY A 41 5.24 0.25 -1.42
CA GLY A 41 5.30 0.63 -2.83
C GLY A 41 4.00 0.42 -3.61
N GLY A 42 3.15 -0.52 -3.18
CA GLY A 42 1.88 -0.83 -3.86
C GLY A 42 2.11 -1.15 -5.34
N THR A 43 1.45 -0.44 -6.24
CA THR A 43 1.62 -0.59 -7.70
C THR A 43 3.08 -0.62 -8.13
N TRP A 44 3.91 0.26 -7.58
CA TRP A 44 5.32 0.38 -7.96
C TRP A 44 6.20 -0.72 -7.38
N ARG A 45 5.72 -1.49 -6.40
CA ARG A 45 6.40 -2.71 -5.94
C ARG A 45 6.04 -3.90 -6.83
N GLU A 46 4.77 -4.01 -7.21
CA GLU A 46 4.23 -5.19 -7.90
C GLU A 46 4.58 -5.21 -9.41
N ASN A 47 4.65 -4.05 -10.07
CA ASN A 47 4.74 -3.96 -11.55
C ASN A 47 6.17 -3.71 -12.04
N ILE A 48 6.99 -4.77 -12.09
CA ILE A 48 8.42 -4.72 -12.43
C ILE A 48 8.74 -5.12 -13.89
N TYR A 49 7.75 -5.12 -14.79
CA TYR A 49 7.98 -5.48 -16.18
C TYR A 49 8.90 -4.44 -16.88
N PRO A 50 9.72 -4.85 -17.87
CA PRO A 50 10.60 -3.92 -18.58
C PRO A 50 9.83 -2.76 -19.21
N GLY A 51 10.26 -1.53 -18.94
CA GLY A 51 9.61 -0.32 -19.42
C GLY A 51 8.43 0.17 -18.57
N SER A 52 8.16 -0.44 -17.42
CA SER A 52 7.21 0.08 -16.42
C SER A 52 7.63 1.47 -15.97
N GLY A 53 6.72 2.44 -16.07
CA GLY A 53 6.95 3.85 -15.77
C GLY A 53 5.64 4.62 -15.67
N CYS A 54 5.70 5.86 -15.19
CA CYS A 54 4.52 6.69 -15.03
C CYS A 54 4.17 7.46 -16.31
N ASP A 55 2.87 7.58 -16.58
CA ASP A 55 2.29 8.38 -17.66
C ASP A 55 2.10 9.87 -17.30
N ILE A 56 2.34 10.22 -16.04
CA ILE A 56 2.32 11.59 -15.52
C ILE A 56 3.75 12.11 -15.39
N PRO A 57 4.02 13.39 -15.74
CA PRO A 57 5.32 13.98 -15.50
C PRO A 57 5.74 13.87 -14.02
N SER A 58 6.95 13.40 -13.74
CA SER A 58 7.40 13.01 -12.40
C SER A 58 7.31 14.15 -11.37
N HIS A 59 7.52 15.40 -11.80
CA HIS A 59 7.37 16.58 -10.95
C HIS A 59 5.93 16.81 -10.45
N LEU A 60 4.94 16.20 -11.09
CA LEU A 60 3.53 16.18 -10.66
C LEU A 60 3.17 14.88 -9.91
N TYR A 61 4.03 13.86 -9.97
CA TYR A 61 3.79 12.53 -9.40
C TYR A 61 4.59 12.31 -8.11
N SER A 62 4.51 13.29 -7.21
CA SER A 62 5.04 13.25 -5.84
C SER A 62 3.98 13.79 -4.89
N TYR A 63 4.09 13.48 -3.59
CA TYR A 63 3.25 14.15 -2.61
C TYR A 63 3.54 15.66 -2.64
N SER A 64 2.49 16.48 -2.58
CA SER A 64 2.61 17.94 -2.60
C SER A 64 3.40 18.51 -1.42
N PHE A 65 3.57 17.73 -0.35
CA PHE A 65 4.35 18.07 0.84
C PHE A 65 5.72 17.37 0.89
N GLU A 66 6.03 16.50 -0.08
CA GLU A 66 7.31 15.82 -0.26
C GLU A 66 7.68 15.80 -1.76
N PRO A 67 7.95 16.97 -2.36
CA PRO A 67 8.40 17.02 -3.76
C PRO A 67 9.78 16.37 -3.89
N ASN A 68 10.04 15.77 -5.06
CA ASN A 68 11.36 15.24 -5.40
C ASN A 68 11.96 16.08 -6.55
N PRO A 69 13.00 16.90 -6.29
CA PRO A 69 13.65 17.69 -7.34
C PRO A 69 14.62 16.85 -8.20
N ASP A 70 15.00 15.66 -7.72
CA ASP A 70 16.07 14.84 -8.30
C ASP A 70 15.53 13.71 -9.18
N TRP A 71 14.33 13.87 -9.74
CA TRP A 71 13.79 12.92 -10.72
C TRP A 71 14.75 12.81 -11.93
N PRO A 72 15.15 11.59 -12.33
CA PRO A 72 16.12 11.43 -13.41
C PRO A 72 15.53 11.73 -14.79
N GLU A 73 14.21 11.60 -14.94
CA GLU A 73 13.49 11.69 -16.20
C GLU A 73 12.16 12.45 -16.02
N ILE A 74 11.65 13.03 -17.11
CA ILE A 74 10.31 13.67 -17.12
C ILE A 74 9.23 12.63 -16.81
N TYR A 75 9.39 11.40 -17.30
CA TYR A 75 8.51 10.27 -17.03
C TYR A 75 9.33 9.15 -16.41
N SER A 76 9.44 9.18 -15.08
CA SER A 76 10.31 8.27 -14.34
C SER A 76 9.83 6.83 -14.40
N ALA A 77 10.80 5.92 -14.40
CA ALA A 77 10.53 4.50 -14.44
C ALA A 77 10.09 4.00 -13.05
N GLN A 78 9.53 2.80 -13.01
CA GLN A 78 9.14 2.13 -11.77
C GLN A 78 10.23 2.14 -10.68
N PRO A 79 11.51 1.83 -10.93
CA PRO A 79 12.51 1.80 -9.86
C PRO A 79 12.73 3.18 -9.21
N ASP A 80 12.65 4.26 -9.98
CA ASP A 80 12.83 5.62 -9.46
C ASP A 80 11.67 6.02 -8.54
N ILE A 81 10.44 5.66 -8.93
CA ILE A 81 9.24 5.95 -8.15
C ILE A 81 9.22 5.11 -6.88
N LEU A 82 9.64 3.84 -6.96
CA LEU A 82 9.77 3.00 -5.78
C LEU A 82 10.82 3.54 -4.81
N ALA A 83 11.97 4.00 -5.32
CA ALA A 83 13.02 4.63 -4.52
C ALA A 83 12.52 5.91 -3.82
N TYR A 84 11.73 6.72 -4.51
CA TYR A 84 11.06 7.88 -3.91
C TYR A 84 10.14 7.46 -2.74
N ILE A 85 9.33 6.42 -2.93
CA ILE A 85 8.43 5.92 -1.87
C ILE A 85 9.24 5.43 -0.66
N ASP A 86 10.28 4.64 -0.88
CA ASP A 86 11.16 4.14 0.18
C ASP A 86 11.79 5.31 0.95
N GLY A 87 12.31 6.32 0.24
CA GLY A 87 12.91 7.51 0.84
C GLY A 87 11.92 8.34 1.67
N VAL A 88 10.67 8.47 1.23
CA VAL A 88 9.62 9.14 2.01
C VAL A 88 9.31 8.37 3.30
N VAL A 89 9.21 7.04 3.22
CA VAL A 89 8.92 6.19 4.39
C VAL A 89 10.05 6.27 5.41
N GLU A 90 11.30 6.23 4.96
CA GLU A 90 12.48 6.36 5.81
C GLU A 90 12.57 7.74 6.45
N LYS A 91 12.48 8.82 5.65
CA LYS A 91 12.57 10.22 6.11
C LYS A 91 11.57 10.52 7.23
N HIS A 92 10.36 9.98 7.11
CA HIS A 92 9.28 10.19 8.07
C HIS A 92 9.21 9.13 9.15
N GLN A 93 10.12 8.15 9.19
CA GLN A 93 10.09 7.02 10.13
C GLN A 93 8.70 6.39 10.20
N LEU A 94 8.10 6.15 9.03
CA LEU A 94 6.73 5.63 8.94
C LEU A 94 6.70 4.11 9.13
N SER A 95 7.83 3.42 8.92
CA SER A 95 7.97 1.96 9.05
C SER A 95 7.46 1.42 10.39
N ASP A 96 7.60 2.17 11.48
CA ASP A 96 7.13 1.76 12.81
C ASP A 96 5.61 1.60 12.90
N HIS A 97 4.87 2.22 11.98
CA HIS A 97 3.42 2.12 11.87
C HIS A 97 2.97 1.09 10.82
N ILE A 98 3.90 0.45 10.10
CA ILE A 98 3.57 -0.49 9.02
C ILE A 98 3.78 -1.91 9.53
N ARG A 99 2.71 -2.71 9.46
CA ARG A 99 2.78 -4.15 9.67
C ARG A 99 2.76 -4.85 8.31
N PHE A 100 3.93 -5.31 7.90
CA PHE A 100 4.10 -6.11 6.69
C PHE A 100 3.57 -7.55 6.88
N ASN A 101 3.50 -8.29 5.77
CA ASN A 101 3.02 -9.68 5.74
C ASN A 101 1.66 -9.86 6.42
N SER A 102 0.80 -8.84 6.33
CA SER A 102 -0.49 -8.74 7.00
C SER A 102 -1.59 -8.50 5.98
N GLU A 103 -1.83 -9.52 5.14
CA GLU A 103 -2.95 -9.49 4.20
C GLU A 103 -4.28 -9.47 4.97
N VAL A 104 -5.08 -8.43 4.76
CA VAL A 104 -6.43 -8.35 5.31
C VAL A 104 -7.38 -9.19 4.45
N VAL A 105 -8.07 -10.13 5.10
CA VAL A 105 -9.01 -11.07 4.45
C VAL A 105 -10.47 -10.78 4.79
N GLY A 106 -10.72 -9.93 5.79
CA GLY A 106 -12.06 -9.51 6.16
C GLY A 106 -12.05 -8.37 7.18
N ALA A 107 -13.14 -7.62 7.23
CA ALA A 107 -13.38 -6.61 8.26
C ALA A 107 -14.86 -6.63 8.63
N ALA A 108 -15.16 -6.61 9.92
CA ALA A 108 -16.52 -6.58 10.44
C ALA A 108 -16.63 -5.51 11.52
N TRP A 109 -17.71 -4.72 11.47
CA TRP A 109 -18.03 -3.76 12.51
C TRP A 109 -18.59 -4.49 13.75
N ASP A 110 -18.05 -4.19 14.92
CA ASP A 110 -18.54 -4.66 16.21
C ASP A 110 -19.45 -3.58 16.82
N GLU A 111 -20.76 -3.74 16.68
CA GLU A 111 -21.75 -2.78 17.20
C GLU A 111 -21.69 -2.60 18.71
N ALA A 112 -21.37 -3.67 19.45
CA ALA A 112 -21.29 -3.61 20.91
C ALA A 112 -20.00 -2.93 21.39
N GLY A 113 -18.91 -3.13 20.64
CA GLY A 113 -17.60 -2.54 20.92
C GLY A 113 -17.42 -1.12 20.36
N GLY A 114 -18.13 -0.76 19.30
CA GLY A 114 -17.96 0.51 18.58
C GLY A 114 -16.66 0.60 17.79
N PHE A 115 -16.16 -0.52 17.25
CA PHE A 115 -14.92 -0.57 16.47
C PHE A 115 -14.96 -1.65 15.38
N TRP A 116 -14.02 -1.57 14.44
CA TRP A 116 -13.78 -2.59 13.43
C TRP A 116 -12.92 -3.72 13.97
N ARG A 117 -13.28 -4.96 13.61
CA ARG A 117 -12.45 -6.16 13.74
C ARG A 117 -11.94 -6.56 12.37
N ILE A 118 -10.64 -6.50 12.17
CA ILE A 118 -9.98 -6.66 10.87
C ILE A 118 -9.16 -7.96 10.91
N ALA A 119 -9.59 -8.97 10.17
CA ALA A 119 -8.96 -10.28 10.12
C ALA A 119 -7.79 -10.31 9.13
N THR A 120 -6.68 -10.92 9.52
CA THR A 120 -5.52 -11.15 8.66
C THR A 120 -5.43 -12.61 8.21
N ALA A 121 -4.83 -12.85 7.03
CA ALA A 121 -4.65 -14.20 6.48
C ALA A 121 -3.85 -15.13 7.39
N SER A 122 -2.98 -14.56 8.23
CA SER A 122 -2.21 -15.28 9.26
C SER A 122 -3.05 -15.77 10.46
N GLY A 123 -4.36 -15.49 10.48
CA GLY A 123 -5.27 -15.83 11.57
C GLY A 123 -5.33 -14.80 12.70
N GLY A 124 -4.62 -13.68 12.56
CA GLY A 124 -4.66 -12.56 13.50
C GLY A 124 -5.90 -11.70 13.34
N THR A 125 -6.17 -10.87 14.35
CA THR A 125 -7.18 -9.80 14.27
C THR A 125 -6.57 -8.51 14.79
N VAL A 126 -6.81 -7.41 14.07
CA VAL A 126 -6.50 -6.04 14.48
C VAL A 126 -7.81 -5.33 14.75
N THR A 127 -7.90 -4.60 15.86
CA THR A 127 -9.07 -3.76 16.13
C THR A 127 -8.75 -2.29 15.94
N ALA A 128 -9.69 -1.54 15.34
CA ALA A 128 -9.54 -0.10 15.17
C ALA A 128 -10.88 0.66 15.19
N GLU A 129 -10.91 1.85 15.76
CA GLU A 129 -12.11 2.70 15.76
C GLU A 129 -12.52 3.09 14.33
N SER A 130 -11.54 3.37 13.46
CA SER A 130 -11.72 3.67 12.04
C SER A 130 -10.93 2.72 11.15
N PHE A 131 -11.52 2.32 10.02
CA PHE A 131 -10.87 1.50 9.00
C PHE A 131 -10.85 2.21 7.65
N ILE A 132 -9.65 2.47 7.11
CA ILE A 132 -9.43 3.19 5.86
C ILE A 132 -8.91 2.23 4.79
N THR A 133 -9.62 2.13 3.68
CA THR A 133 -9.31 1.19 2.60
C THR A 133 -8.47 1.86 1.50
N ALA A 134 -7.14 1.72 1.58
CA ALA A 134 -6.21 2.20 0.57
C ALA A 134 -5.65 1.07 -0.33
N TRP A 135 -6.50 0.09 -0.66
CA TRP A 135 -6.08 -1.15 -1.34
C TRP A 135 -5.56 -0.95 -2.79
N GLY A 136 -5.77 0.22 -3.40
CA GLY A 136 -5.34 0.51 -4.77
C GLY A 136 -6.23 -0.13 -5.85
N GLN A 137 -6.52 0.59 -6.94
CA GLN A 137 -7.53 0.17 -7.92
C GLN A 137 -7.10 -1.02 -8.80
N LEU A 138 -5.79 -1.24 -8.96
CA LEU A 138 -5.22 -2.19 -9.92
C LEU A 138 -4.18 -3.09 -9.22
N ASN A 139 -4.66 -4.00 -8.35
CA ASN A 139 -3.78 -4.84 -7.52
C ASN A 139 -4.00 -6.37 -7.65
N ARG A 140 -5.05 -6.79 -8.38
CA ARG A 140 -5.35 -8.20 -8.67
C ARG A 140 -5.26 -8.43 -10.18
N PRO A 141 -4.26 -9.19 -10.65
CA PRO A 141 -4.19 -9.64 -12.04
C PRO A 141 -5.47 -10.35 -12.48
N LYS A 142 -5.97 -10.04 -13.67
CA LYS A 142 -7.13 -10.72 -14.27
C LYS A 142 -6.65 -11.44 -15.52
N LEU A 143 -6.43 -12.74 -15.39
CA LEU A 143 -6.00 -13.54 -16.53
C LEU A 143 -7.16 -13.70 -17.53
N PRO A 144 -6.92 -13.53 -18.85
CA PRO A 144 -7.95 -13.70 -19.85
C PRO A 144 -8.34 -15.19 -19.99
N PRO A 145 -9.62 -15.49 -20.29
CA PRO A 145 -10.09 -16.85 -20.54
C PRO A 145 -9.73 -17.26 -21.97
N ILE A 146 -8.48 -17.66 -22.19
CA ILE A 146 -7.99 -18.16 -23.48
C ILE A 146 -7.92 -19.68 -23.39
N ASP A 147 -8.61 -20.37 -24.30
CA ASP A 147 -8.55 -21.84 -24.39
C ASP A 147 -7.11 -22.29 -24.64
N GLY A 148 -6.65 -23.29 -23.88
CA GLY A 148 -5.28 -23.81 -23.95
C GLY A 148 -4.20 -22.91 -23.33
N ARG A 149 -4.56 -21.81 -22.63
CA ARG A 149 -3.58 -20.94 -21.94
C ARG A 149 -2.72 -21.72 -20.95
N ASP A 150 -3.35 -22.57 -20.16
CA ASP A 150 -2.69 -23.32 -19.09
C ASP A 150 -1.91 -24.54 -19.62
N ASP A 151 -2.06 -24.86 -20.91
CA ASP A 151 -1.30 -25.93 -21.60
C ASP A 151 0.05 -25.44 -22.15
N PHE A 152 0.29 -24.12 -22.14
CA PHE A 152 1.54 -23.55 -22.63
C PHE A 152 2.72 -23.93 -21.75
N ALA A 153 3.69 -24.65 -22.32
CA ALA A 153 4.85 -25.17 -21.57
C ALA A 153 6.03 -24.17 -21.44
N GLY A 154 5.93 -22.98 -22.04
CA GLY A 154 6.97 -21.95 -21.97
C GLY A 154 6.78 -21.00 -20.77
N PRO A 155 7.72 -20.07 -20.56
CA PRO A 155 7.59 -19.04 -19.53
C PRO A 155 6.38 -18.13 -19.79
N ALA A 156 5.54 -17.95 -18.77
CA ALA A 156 4.38 -17.05 -18.79
C ALA A 156 4.36 -16.19 -17.52
N PHE A 157 3.95 -14.93 -17.68
CA PHE A 157 3.82 -13.97 -16.58
C PHE A 157 2.63 -13.04 -16.85
N HIS A 158 2.17 -12.37 -15.81
CA HIS A 158 1.25 -11.24 -15.88
C HIS A 158 1.91 -10.05 -15.19
#